data_AF-A0A535F808-F1
#
_entry.id   AF-A0A535F808-F1
#
_cell.length_a   1.000
_cell.length_b   1.000
_cell.length_c   1.000
_cell.angle_alpha   90.00
_cell.angle_beta   90.00
_cell.angle_gamma   90.00
#
_symmetry.space_group_name_H-M   'P 1'
#
loop_
_entity.id
_entity.type
_entity.pdbx_description
1 polymer ?
#
loop_
_entity_poly.entity_id
_entity_poly.type
_entity_poly.pdbx_seq_one_letter_code
_entity_poly.pdbx_strand_id
1 'polypeptide(L)'
;GGPKTHGQSDRLRAPGSIGAGTTPGRVLKGTRMAGHMGNVRVTAKKLQVIQADPERNLLVVKGSVPGANGGLLMIKKHVMR
;
A
#
# COMPACT_ATOMS: atom_id res chain seq x y z
N GLY A 1 -8.89 16.21 -0.59
CA GLY A 1 -9.20 16.59 0.79
C GLY A 1 -9.24 18.10 0.87
N GLY A 2 -10.33 18.67 1.36
CA GLY A 2 -10.53 20.12 1.49
C GLY A 2 -10.55 20.59 2.96
N PRO A 3 -10.65 21.91 3.20
CA PRO A 3 -10.80 22.46 4.55
C PRO A 3 -12.10 21.98 5.21
N LYS A 4 -12.10 21.85 6.54
CA LYS A 4 -13.27 21.41 7.31
C LYS A 4 -14.29 22.52 7.59
N THR A 5 -13.83 23.76 7.66
CA THR A 5 -14.64 24.95 7.99
C THR A 5 -14.46 26.03 6.92
N HIS A 6 -15.00 27.24 7.16
CA HIS A 6 -14.95 28.38 6.24
C HIS A 6 -15.59 28.12 4.86
N GLY A 7 -16.84 27.68 4.87
CA GLY A 7 -17.65 27.59 3.64
C GLY A 7 -17.47 26.31 2.83
N GLN A 8 -16.73 25.31 3.33
CA GLN A 8 -16.80 23.97 2.76
C GLN A 8 -18.18 23.35 3.06
N SER A 9 -18.77 22.76 2.03
CA SER A 9 -20.00 21.98 2.10
C SER A 9 -19.67 20.49 2.32
N ASP A 10 -19.86 19.64 1.32
CA ASP A 10 -19.86 18.17 1.42
C ASP A 10 -18.54 17.50 0.95
N ARG A 11 -17.55 18.27 0.49
CA ARG A 11 -16.37 17.73 -0.21
C ARG A 11 -15.13 17.51 0.66
N LEU A 12 -15.27 17.35 1.97
CA LEU A 12 -14.15 17.19 2.91
C LEU A 12 -13.13 16.14 2.47
N ARG A 13 -13.61 14.98 2.01
CA ARG A 13 -12.79 13.84 1.58
C ARG A 13 -12.72 13.67 0.06
N ALA A 14 -13.29 14.59 -0.72
CA ALA A 14 -13.29 14.50 -2.17
C ALA A 14 -11.85 14.65 -2.75
N PRO A 15 -11.56 14.03 -3.91
CA PRO A 15 -10.23 14.06 -4.53
C PRO A 15 -9.83 15.43 -5.09
N GLY A 16 -10.80 16.31 -5.37
CA GLY A 16 -10.54 17.60 -6.02
C GLY A 16 -10.54 17.48 -7.55
N SER A 17 -9.77 18.32 -8.23
CA SER A 17 -9.67 18.29 -9.69
C SER A 17 -8.99 17.01 -10.20
N ILE A 18 -9.43 16.54 -11.37
CA ILE A 18 -8.97 15.29 -12.00
C ILE A 18 -8.23 15.50 -13.33
N GLY A 19 -8.07 16.76 -13.74
CA GLY A 19 -7.43 17.12 -15.00
C GLY A 19 -7.25 18.62 -15.17
N ALA A 20 -6.51 19.00 -16.22
CA ALA A 20 -6.45 20.37 -16.71
C ALA A 20 -7.67 20.67 -17.60
N GLY A 21 -7.92 21.96 -17.89
CA GLY A 21 -9.03 22.42 -18.73
C GLY A 21 -8.93 21.97 -20.20
N THR A 22 -8.72 22.91 -21.13
CA THR A 22 -8.85 22.65 -22.57
C THR A 22 -7.86 21.59 -23.10
N THR A 23 -6.60 21.65 -22.67
CA THR A 23 -5.56 20.68 -23.08
C THR A 23 -5.11 19.94 -21.83
N PRO A 24 -5.22 18.60 -21.74
CA PRO A 24 -5.46 17.61 -22.80
C PRO A 24 -6.94 17.24 -23.09
N GLY A 25 -7.93 17.88 -22.46
CA GLY A 25 -9.35 17.62 -22.71
C GLY A 25 -9.86 16.23 -22.26
N ARG A 26 -9.06 15.51 -21.47
CA ARG A 26 -9.36 14.18 -20.94
C ARG A 26 -8.59 13.91 -19.66
N VAL A 27 -9.04 12.94 -18.89
CA VAL A 27 -8.27 12.41 -17.75
C VAL A 27 -7.09 11.59 -18.29
N LEU A 28 -5.88 11.90 -17.81
CA LEU A 28 -4.68 11.16 -18.16
C LEU A 28 -4.75 9.71 -17.66
N LYS A 29 -4.18 8.77 -18.42
CA LYS A 29 -4.11 7.37 -17.98
C LYS A 29 -3.19 7.27 -16.76
N GLY A 30 -3.62 6.54 -15.74
CA GLY A 30 -2.88 6.41 -14.49
C GLY A 30 -3.12 7.52 -13.45
N THR A 31 -4.01 8.48 -13.72
CA THR A 31 -4.48 9.40 -12.68
C THR A 31 -5.06 8.61 -11.51
N ARG A 32 -4.54 8.85 -10.30
CA ARG A 32 -4.94 8.13 -9.09
C ARG A 32 -6.39 8.50 -8.74
N MET A 33 -7.24 7.49 -8.63
CA MET A 33 -8.65 7.61 -8.28
C MET A 33 -9.04 6.59 -7.21
N ALA A 34 -10.24 6.74 -6.66
CA ALA A 34 -10.82 5.72 -5.79
C ALA A 34 -10.98 4.38 -6.54
N GLY A 35 -10.83 3.28 -5.82
CA GLY A 35 -10.93 1.93 -6.37
C GLY A 35 -10.59 0.90 -5.30
N HIS A 36 -10.60 -0.37 -5.69
CA HIS A 36 -10.21 -1.46 -4.81
C HIS A 36 -8.74 -1.37 -4.43
N MET A 37 -8.44 -1.39 -3.12
CA MET A 37 -7.09 -1.39 -2.57
C MET A 37 -6.88 -2.67 -1.75
N GLY A 38 -5.66 -3.21 -1.77
CA GLY A 38 -5.34 -4.47 -1.10
C GLY A 38 -5.62 -5.68 -1.98
N ASN A 39 -5.61 -6.87 -1.39
CA ASN A 39 -5.66 -8.16 -2.10
C ASN A 39 -4.68 -8.25 -3.30
N VAL A 40 -3.50 -7.68 -3.12
CA VAL A 40 -2.42 -7.70 -4.11
C VAL A 40 -1.18 -8.30 -3.48
N ARG A 41 -0.36 -8.97 -4.29
CA ARG A 41 0.91 -9.52 -3.83
C ARG A 41 1.89 -8.39 -3.51
N VAL A 42 2.28 -8.29 -2.24
CA VAL A 42 3.28 -7.33 -1.75
C VAL A 42 4.54 -8.08 -1.32
N THR A 43 5.72 -7.49 -1.53
CA THR A 43 7.00 -8.03 -1.07
C THR A 43 7.67 -7.04 -0.14
N ALA A 44 7.77 -7.39 1.15
CA ALA A 44 8.64 -6.70 2.09
C ALA A 44 10.08 -7.15 1.83
N LYS A 45 11.01 -6.20 1.69
CA LYS A 45 12.42 -6.46 1.37
C LYS A 45 13.29 -6.11 2.57
N LYS A 46 14.47 -6.74 2.64
CA LYS A 46 15.51 -6.47 3.65
C LYS A 46 15.02 -6.61 5.11
N LEU A 47 14.08 -7.52 5.35
CA LEU A 47 13.70 -7.89 6.71
C LEU A 47 14.81 -8.71 7.36
N GLN A 48 15.05 -8.46 8.65
CA GLN A 48 16.06 -9.18 9.43
C GLN A 48 15.39 -10.35 10.17
N VAL A 49 15.95 -11.55 10.02
CA VAL A 49 15.62 -12.69 10.88
C VAL A 49 16.37 -12.49 12.19
N ILE A 50 15.64 -12.41 13.30
CA ILE A 50 16.23 -12.22 14.63
C ILE A 50 16.41 -13.53 15.39
N GLN A 51 15.57 -14.53 15.11
CA GLN A 51 15.67 -15.85 15.71
C GLN A 51 15.05 -16.90 14.79
N ALA A 52 15.63 -18.10 14.77
CA ALA A 52 15.05 -19.29 14.19
C ALA A 52 14.96 -20.36 15.29
N ASP A 53 13.79 -20.98 15.43
CA ASP A 53 13.53 -22.07 16.37
C ASP A 53 13.08 -23.30 15.56
N PRO A 54 14.02 -24.22 15.22
CA PRO A 54 13.71 -25.41 14.45
C PRO A 54 12.82 -26.41 15.20
N GLU A 55 12.87 -26.44 16.53
CA GLU A 55 12.08 -27.39 17.33
C GLU A 55 10.59 -27.08 17.21
N ARG A 56 10.25 -25.79 17.22
CA ARG A 56 8.86 -25.30 17.08
C ARG A 56 8.49 -24.95 15.63
N ASN A 57 9.44 -25.05 14.69
CA ASN A 57 9.30 -24.59 13.30
C ASN A 57 8.90 -23.11 13.19
N LEU A 58 9.49 -22.25 14.03
CA LEU A 58 9.19 -20.82 14.08
C LEU A 58 10.35 -19.98 13.53
N LEU A 59 10.00 -18.93 12.80
CA LEU A 59 10.93 -17.91 12.33
C LEU A 59 10.49 -16.55 12.86
N VAL A 60 11.35 -15.91 13.65
CA VAL A 60 11.08 -14.60 14.22
C VAL A 60 11.76 -13.54 13.36
N VAL A 61 10.95 -12.63 12.82
CA VAL A 61 11.39 -11.57 11.90
C VAL A 61 11.17 -10.21 12.54
N LYS A 62 12.15 -9.32 12.39
CA LYS A 62 12.02 -7.93 12.85
C LYS A 62 11.15 -7.13 11.88
N GLY A 63 10.01 -6.65 12.37
CA GLY A 63 9.08 -5.79 11.63
C GLY A 63 7.77 -6.48 11.26
N SER A 64 7.08 -5.95 10.26
CA SER A 64 5.80 -6.47 9.78
C SER A 64 5.94 -7.27 8.49
N VAL A 65 5.03 -8.23 8.32
CA VAL A 65 4.93 -9.09 7.14
C VAL A 65 3.60 -8.80 6.44
N PRO A 66 3.55 -8.76 5.10
CA PRO A 66 2.33 -8.48 4.36
C PRO A 66 1.31 -9.61 4.46
N GLY A 67 0.04 -9.26 4.62
CA GLY A 67 -1.08 -10.21 4.67
C GLY A 67 -1.70 -10.33 6.06
N ALA A 68 -2.77 -11.11 6.14
CA ALA A 68 -3.42 -11.46 7.40
C ALA A 68 -2.75 -12.68 8.07
N ASN A 69 -2.98 -12.86 9.36
CA ASN A 69 -2.51 -14.03 10.11
C ASN A 69 -3.07 -15.32 9.47
N GLY A 70 -2.24 -16.36 9.36
CA GLY A 70 -2.59 -17.62 8.70
C GLY A 70 -2.53 -17.58 7.17
N GLY A 71 -2.21 -16.43 6.57
CA GLY A 71 -1.96 -16.33 5.13
C GLY A 71 -0.66 -17.02 4.69
N LEU A 72 -0.63 -17.46 3.44
CA LEU A 72 0.57 -18.05 2.85
C LEU A 72 1.63 -16.98 2.57
N LEU A 73 2.87 -17.28 2.96
CA LEU A 73 4.02 -16.41 2.74
C LEU A 73 5.10 -17.14 1.95
N MET A 74 5.71 -16.42 1.00
CA MET A 74 6.88 -16.91 0.28
C MET A 74 8.12 -16.19 0.81
N ILE A 75 8.98 -16.93 1.52
CA ILE A 75 10.24 -16.41 2.07
C ILE A 75 11.36 -16.77 1.10
N LYS A 76 12.17 -15.77 0.74
CA LYS A 76 13.34 -15.97 -0.13
C LYS A 76 14.55 -15.21 0.42
N LYS A 77 15.74 -15.79 0.26
CA LYS A 77 16.99 -15.09 0.54
C LYS A 77 17.06 -13.84 -0.32
N HIS A 78 17.31 -12.70 0.29
CA HIS A 78 17.49 -11.45 -0.44
C HIS A 78 18.82 -11.52 -1.21
N VAL A 79 18.77 -11.27 -2.52
CA VAL A 79 19.96 -11.09 -3.35
C VAL A 79 20.22 -9.60 -3.44
N MET A 80 21.39 -9.14 -3.00
CA MET A 80 21.82 -7.76 -3.21
C MET A 80 21.97 -7.53 -4.72
N ARG A 81 21.34 -6.48 -5.23
CA ARG A 81 21.65 -5.88 -6.52
C ARG A 81 22.41 -4.60 -6.25
#